data_AF-A0A9P8IG54-F1
#
_entry.id   AF-A0A9P8IG54-F1
#
_cell.length_a   1.000
_cell.length_b   1.000
_cell.length_c   1.000
_cell.angle_alpha   90.00
_cell.angle_beta   90.00
_cell.angle_gamma   90.00
#
_symmetry.space_group_name_H-M   'P 1'
#
loop_
_entity.id
_entity.type
_entity.pdbx_description
1 polymer ?
#
loop_
_entity_poly.entity_id
_entity_poly.type
_entity_poly.pdbx_seq_one_letter_code
_entity_poly.pdbx_strand_id
1 'polypeptide(L)'
;MAVRSKWKQLERNSRIATLPAPYLSPISILDRTILGKPIEDLVQDVHKNVFKPVDILRAYGKVAVKAQEKTNCLTEIMIAEAEEWAESEVDLKGPLAGIPVSLKDTVIVGGFDASVGYSSNTGKPHPEDGSLVRLLKDAGK
;
A
#
# COMPACT_ATOMS: atom_id res chain seq x y z
N MET A 1 13.45 19.79 16.83
CA MET A 1 13.39 18.57 15.98
C MET A 1 12.49 17.46 16.53
N ALA A 2 12.45 17.18 17.85
CA ALA A 2 11.71 16.04 18.41
C ALA A 2 10.18 16.02 18.17
N VAL A 3 9.54 17.19 18.04
CA VAL A 3 8.07 17.31 17.90
C VAL A 3 7.57 16.75 16.57
N ARG A 4 8.27 17.04 15.44
CA ARG A 4 7.85 16.60 14.10
C ARG A 4 7.91 15.08 13.92
N SER A 5 8.97 14.46 14.44
CA SER A 5 9.13 13.00 14.40
C SER A 5 8.05 12.28 15.20
N LYS A 6 7.71 12.78 16.40
CA LYS A 6 6.63 12.21 17.22
C LYS A 6 5.26 12.34 16.55
N TRP A 7 4.96 13.51 15.99
CA TRP A 7 3.71 13.71 15.25
C TRP A 7 3.58 12.72 14.09
N LYS A 8 4.63 12.53 13.30
CA LYS A 8 4.60 11.60 12.15
C LYS A 8 4.39 10.15 12.57
N GLN A 9 5.00 9.74 13.69
CA GLN A 9 4.76 8.41 14.26
C GLN A 9 3.31 8.24 14.75
N LEU A 10 2.73 9.27 15.37
CA LEU A 10 1.33 9.26 15.80
C LEU A 10 0.37 9.20 14.61
N GLU A 11 0.63 9.97 13.56
CA GLU A 11 -0.13 9.92 12.30
C GLU A 11 -0.10 8.50 11.72
N ARG A 12 1.08 7.90 11.56
CA ARG A 12 1.23 6.54 11.06
C ARG A 12 0.47 5.53 11.91
N ASN A 13 0.63 5.58 13.23
CA ASN A 13 -0.04 4.67 14.14
C ASN A 13 -1.56 4.85 14.09
N SER A 14 -2.04 6.10 13.96
CA SER A 14 -3.45 6.40 13.77
C SER A 14 -3.97 5.77 12.49
N ARG A 15 -3.27 5.93 11.36
CA ARG A 15 -3.67 5.35 10.08
C ARG A 15 -3.75 3.83 10.11
N ILE A 16 -2.82 3.16 10.82
CA ILE A 16 -2.87 1.70 11.04
C ILE A 16 -4.07 1.32 11.91
N ALA A 17 -4.30 2.05 13.00
CA ALA A 17 -5.39 1.76 13.93
C ALA A 17 -6.78 1.97 13.32
N THR A 18 -6.90 2.85 12.33
CA THR A 18 -8.15 3.12 11.60
C THR A 18 -8.37 2.20 10.39
N LEU A 19 -7.47 1.26 10.12
CA LEU A 19 -7.66 0.34 9.00
C LEU A 19 -8.90 -0.53 9.18
N PRO A 20 -9.60 -0.90 8.09
CA PRO A 20 -10.71 -1.84 8.14
C PRO A 20 -10.35 -3.16 8.82
N ALA A 21 -11.34 -3.79 9.46
CA ALA A 21 -11.17 -5.05 10.19
C ALA A 21 -10.42 -6.17 9.41
N PRO A 22 -10.58 -6.31 8.08
CA PRO A 22 -9.80 -7.29 7.31
C PRO A 22 -8.28 -7.18 7.48
N TYR A 23 -7.69 -5.99 7.65
CA TYR A 23 -6.23 -5.86 7.78
C TYR A 23 -5.70 -6.25 9.15
N LEU A 24 -6.57 -6.19 10.17
CA LEU A 24 -6.23 -6.49 11.56
C LEU A 24 -6.53 -7.95 11.92
N SER A 25 -7.19 -8.70 11.01
CA SER A 25 -7.50 -10.11 11.23
C SER A 25 -6.26 -11.01 11.09
N PRO A 26 -6.26 -12.22 11.66
CA PRO A 26 -5.23 -13.22 11.38
C PRO A 26 -5.07 -13.52 9.88
N ILE A 27 -3.87 -13.94 9.49
CA ILE A 27 -3.59 -14.35 8.10
C ILE A 27 -4.23 -15.72 7.89
N SER A 28 -5.22 -15.77 7.00
CA SER A 28 -5.97 -16.96 6.63
C SER A 28 -5.18 -17.88 5.69
N ILE A 29 -5.74 -19.07 5.42
CA ILE A 29 -5.17 -20.00 4.43
C ILE A 29 -5.18 -19.37 3.02
N LEU A 30 -6.26 -18.66 2.69
CA LEU A 30 -6.42 -18.02 1.38
C LEU A 30 -5.41 -16.88 1.19
N ASP A 31 -5.15 -16.09 2.24
CA ASP A 31 -4.08 -15.08 2.22
C ASP A 31 -2.71 -15.72 1.93
N ARG A 32 -2.41 -16.86 2.55
CA ARG A 32 -1.14 -17.59 2.30
C ARG A 32 -1.06 -18.11 0.87
N THR A 33 -2.17 -18.54 0.29
CA THR A 33 -2.22 -18.93 -1.12
C THR A 33 -1.90 -17.74 -2.02
N ILE A 34 -2.48 -16.56 -1.77
CA ILE A 34 -2.18 -15.34 -2.53
C ILE A 34 -0.69 -14.97 -2.38
N LEU A 35 -0.20 -14.89 -1.15
CA LEU A 35 1.18 -14.48 -0.83
C LEU A 35 2.25 -15.44 -1.36
N GLY A 36 1.88 -16.71 -1.60
CA GLY A 36 2.77 -17.75 -2.08
C GLY A 36 2.78 -17.90 -3.61
N LYS A 37 1.91 -17.21 -4.34
CA LYS A 37 1.87 -17.27 -5.81
C LYS A 37 2.90 -16.32 -6.43
N PRO A 38 3.50 -16.69 -7.57
CA PRO A 38 4.20 -15.75 -8.43
C PRO A 38 3.29 -14.58 -8.81
N ILE A 39 3.86 -13.39 -9.01
CA ILE A 39 3.09 -12.18 -9.34
C ILE A 39 2.42 -12.34 -10.71
N GLU A 40 3.10 -12.97 -11.67
CA GLU A 40 2.53 -13.25 -12.98
C GLU A 40 1.24 -14.08 -12.88
N ASP A 41 1.20 -15.06 -11.98
CA ASP A 41 0.03 -15.91 -11.75
C ASP A 41 -1.11 -15.12 -11.08
N LEU A 42 -0.78 -14.21 -10.15
CA LEU A 42 -1.77 -13.33 -9.52
C LEU A 42 -2.42 -12.38 -10.53
N VAL A 43 -1.63 -11.79 -11.44
CA VAL A 43 -2.17 -10.95 -12.51
C VAL A 43 -3.09 -11.77 -13.42
N GLN A 44 -2.69 -12.99 -13.80
CA GLN A 44 -3.53 -13.88 -14.60
C GLN A 44 -4.83 -14.27 -13.87
N ASP A 45 -4.77 -14.49 -12.56
CA ASP A 45 -5.94 -14.77 -11.74
C ASP A 45 -6.90 -13.58 -11.68
N VAL A 46 -6.38 -12.35 -11.58
CA VAL A 46 -7.18 -11.12 -11.66
C VAL A 46 -7.85 -10.99 -13.02
N HIS A 47 -7.10 -11.19 -14.11
CA HIS A 47 -7.63 -11.16 -15.48
C HIS A 47 -8.74 -12.20 -15.71
N LYS A 48 -8.65 -13.36 -15.05
CA LYS A 48 -9.63 -14.44 -15.10
C LYS A 48 -10.76 -14.31 -14.07
N ASN A 49 -10.79 -13.25 -13.27
CA ASN A 49 -11.72 -13.05 -12.15
C ASN A 49 -11.69 -14.17 -11.09
N VAL A 50 -10.55 -14.85 -10.93
CA VAL A 50 -10.34 -15.85 -9.87
C VAL A 50 -10.16 -15.15 -8.51
N PHE A 51 -9.40 -14.04 -8.49
CA PHE A 51 -9.25 -13.17 -7.33
C PHE A 51 -9.64 -11.75 -7.67
N LYS A 52 -10.23 -11.04 -6.70
CA LYS A 52 -10.44 -9.60 -6.83
C LYS A 52 -9.17 -8.85 -6.39
N PRO A 53 -8.87 -7.69 -7.00
CA PRO A 53 -7.76 -6.83 -6.56
C PRO A 53 -7.77 -6.55 -5.05
N VAL A 54 -8.96 -6.33 -4.47
CA VAL A 54 -9.13 -6.07 -3.03
C VAL A 54 -8.71 -7.26 -2.15
N ASP A 55 -8.88 -8.51 -2.62
CA ASP A 55 -8.48 -9.69 -1.87
C ASP A 55 -6.95 -9.79 -1.81
N ILE A 56 -6.28 -9.46 -2.92
CA ILE A 56 -4.82 -9.39 -3.00
C ILE A 56 -4.29 -8.27 -2.10
N LEU A 57 -4.86 -7.07 -2.20
CA LEU A 57 -4.49 -5.94 -1.35
C LEU A 57 -4.63 -6.29 0.14
N ARG A 58 -5.73 -6.94 0.55
CA ARG A 58 -5.96 -7.35 1.94
C ARG A 58 -4.93 -8.37 2.40
N ALA A 59 -4.58 -9.36 1.57
CA ALA A 59 -3.56 -10.35 1.91
C ALA A 59 -2.19 -9.71 2.16
N TYR A 60 -1.72 -8.84 1.26
CA TYR A 60 -0.46 -8.12 1.41
C TYR A 60 -0.52 -7.08 2.54
N GLY A 61 -1.63 -6.36 2.68
CA GLY A 61 -1.85 -5.36 3.73
C GLY A 61 -1.77 -5.95 5.14
N LYS A 62 -2.36 -7.13 5.38
CA LYS A 62 -2.22 -7.86 6.66
C LYS A 62 -0.76 -8.14 7.01
N VAL A 63 0.02 -8.60 6.03
CA VAL A 63 1.46 -8.88 6.22
C VAL A 63 2.23 -7.58 6.44
N ALA A 64 1.90 -6.52 5.72
CA ALA A 64 2.53 -5.21 5.86
C ALA A 64 2.32 -4.63 7.27
N VAL A 65 1.10 -4.70 7.81
CA VAL A 65 0.80 -4.28 9.19
C VAL A 65 1.62 -5.08 10.21
N LYS A 66 1.65 -6.42 10.08
CA LYS A 66 2.45 -7.27 10.98
C LYS A 66 3.95 -7.06 10.85
N ALA A 67 4.44 -6.80 9.64
CA ALA A 67 5.84 -6.46 9.43
C ALA A 67 6.16 -5.12 10.10
N GLN A 68 5.28 -4.13 9.95
CA GLN A 68 5.40 -2.82 10.56
C GLN A 68 5.48 -2.90 12.09
N GLU A 69 4.66 -3.72 12.74
CA GLU A 69 4.72 -3.95 14.20
C GLU A 69 6.09 -4.47 14.67
N LYS A 70 6.76 -5.28 13.84
CA LYS A 70 8.03 -5.93 14.19
C LYS A 70 9.26 -5.13 13.79
N THR A 71 9.19 -4.41 12.68
CA THR A 71 10.37 -3.82 12.03
C THR A 71 10.27 -2.32 11.85
N ASN A 72 9.09 -1.73 12.01
CA ASN A 72 8.83 -0.32 11.76
C ASN A 72 9.27 0.12 10.34
N CYS A 73 8.99 -0.70 9.32
CA CYS A 73 9.45 -0.52 7.94
C CYS A 73 8.64 0.46 7.07
N LEU A 74 7.41 0.79 7.45
CA LEU A 74 6.51 1.68 6.72
C LEU A 74 6.64 3.12 7.24
N THR A 75 6.88 4.08 6.34
CA THR A 75 6.88 5.52 6.66
C THR A 75 5.48 6.11 6.54
N GLU A 76 4.85 5.92 5.38
CA GLU A 76 3.48 6.32 5.06
C GLU A 76 2.55 5.09 4.93
N ILE A 77 1.28 5.24 5.35
CA ILE A 77 0.29 4.15 5.31
C ILE A 77 -0.81 4.52 4.33
N MET A 78 -0.72 3.98 3.11
CA MET A 78 -1.62 4.29 2.00
C MET A 78 -2.67 3.19 1.73
N ILE A 79 -2.90 2.31 2.71
CA ILE A 79 -3.73 1.11 2.52
C ILE A 79 -5.20 1.49 2.30
N ALA A 80 -5.70 2.52 2.99
CA ALA A 80 -7.09 2.97 2.84
C ALA A 80 -7.36 3.50 1.42
N GLU A 81 -6.50 4.38 0.92
CA GLU A 81 -6.57 4.89 -0.45
C GLU A 81 -6.39 3.78 -1.48
N ALA A 82 -5.48 2.83 -1.22
CA ALA A 82 -5.29 1.68 -2.10
C ALA A 82 -6.52 0.77 -2.16
N GLU A 83 -7.31 0.68 -1.08
CA GLU A 83 -8.55 -0.13 -1.08
C GLU A 83 -9.66 0.54 -1.88
N GLU A 84 -9.83 1.85 -1.74
CA GLU A 84 -10.75 2.62 -2.59
C GLU A 84 -10.40 2.43 -4.07
N TRP A 85 -9.11 2.47 -4.41
CA TRP A 85 -8.65 2.20 -5.77
C TRP A 85 -8.94 0.75 -6.19
N ALA A 86 -8.66 -0.23 -5.34
CA ALA A 86 -8.89 -1.64 -5.61
C ALA A 86 -10.36 -1.97 -5.87
N GLU A 87 -11.29 -1.18 -5.33
CA GLU A 87 -12.74 -1.36 -5.50
C GLU A 87 -13.32 -0.63 -6.71
N SER A 88 -12.74 0.50 -7.12
CA SER A 88 -13.39 1.42 -8.08
C SER A 88 -12.56 1.86 -9.28
N GLU A 89 -11.23 1.78 -9.23
CA GLU A 89 -10.31 2.37 -10.20
C GLU A 89 -9.23 1.39 -10.67
N VAL A 90 -9.52 0.09 -10.80
CA VAL A 90 -8.55 -0.89 -11.33
C VAL A 90 -8.83 -1.25 -12.78
N ASP A 91 -7.85 -1.01 -13.65
CA ASP A 91 -7.78 -1.63 -14.97
C ASP A 91 -7.42 -3.11 -14.83
N LEU A 92 -8.45 -3.95 -14.94
CA LEU A 92 -8.34 -5.40 -14.92
C LEU A 92 -7.61 -5.98 -16.16
N LYS A 93 -7.15 -5.15 -17.11
CA LYS A 93 -6.39 -5.59 -18.29
C LYS A 93 -4.93 -5.16 -18.25
N GLY A 94 -4.53 -4.32 -17.30
CA GLY A 94 -3.16 -3.83 -17.17
C GLY A 94 -2.16 -4.94 -16.81
N PRO A 95 -0.87 -4.78 -17.17
CA PRO A 95 0.19 -5.74 -16.81
C PRO A 95 0.41 -5.88 -15.29
N LEU A 96 -0.03 -4.92 -14.47
CA LEU A 96 0.01 -4.97 -13.01
C LEU A 96 -1.40 -4.95 -12.38
N ALA A 97 -2.41 -5.42 -13.12
CA ALA A 97 -3.80 -5.42 -12.68
C ALA A 97 -3.97 -5.97 -11.26
N GLY A 98 -4.42 -5.11 -10.34
CA GLY A 98 -4.73 -5.48 -8.95
C GLY A 98 -3.55 -5.85 -8.06
N ILE A 99 -2.30 -5.58 -8.48
CA ILE A 99 -1.11 -5.91 -7.69
C ILE A 99 -0.70 -4.71 -6.81
N PRO A 100 -0.68 -4.85 -5.47
CA PRO A 100 -0.21 -3.80 -4.58
C PRO A 100 1.31 -3.65 -4.67
N VAL A 101 1.79 -2.41 -4.74
CA VAL A 101 3.22 -2.07 -4.82
C VAL A 101 3.61 -1.21 -3.63
N SER A 102 4.64 -1.64 -2.88
CA SER A 102 5.27 -0.80 -1.86
C SER A 102 6.35 0.08 -2.50
N LEU A 103 6.40 1.34 -2.08
CA LEU A 103 7.31 2.33 -2.62
C LEU A 103 8.29 2.79 -1.55
N LYS A 104 9.56 2.98 -1.96
CA LYS A 104 10.55 3.61 -1.09
C LYS A 104 10.13 5.06 -0.83
N ASP A 105 10.36 5.57 0.38
CA ASP A 105 10.01 6.93 0.84
C ASP A 105 10.63 8.08 0.01
N THR A 106 11.54 7.77 -0.91
CA THR A 106 12.07 8.72 -1.91
C THR A 106 11.13 8.93 -3.09
N VAL A 107 10.16 8.04 -3.29
CA VAL A 107 9.19 8.09 -4.39
C VAL A 107 8.03 8.98 -3.98
N ILE A 108 7.73 9.97 -4.82
CA ILE A 108 6.69 10.96 -4.55
C ILE A 108 5.32 10.39 -4.91
N VAL A 109 4.45 10.27 -3.92
CA VAL A 109 3.01 9.97 -4.08
C VAL A 109 2.22 11.21 -3.69
N GLY A 110 1.26 11.62 -4.54
CA GLY A 110 0.42 12.77 -4.26
C GLY A 110 -0.40 12.59 -2.98
N GLY A 111 -0.46 13.62 -2.15
CA GLY A 111 -1.11 13.61 -0.84
C GLY A 111 -0.22 13.16 0.33
N PHE A 112 0.99 12.68 0.07
CA PHE A 112 1.87 12.10 1.09
C PHE A 112 3.24 12.78 1.17
N ASP A 113 3.89 12.62 2.32
CA ASP A 113 5.26 13.10 2.54
C ASP A 113 6.26 12.19 1.81
N ALA A 114 7.31 12.79 1.25
CA ALA A 114 8.55 12.09 0.88
C ALA A 114 9.66 12.52 1.85
N SER A 115 9.75 11.86 3.01
CA SER A 115 10.61 12.34 4.11
C SER A 115 12.10 12.10 3.85
N VAL A 116 12.43 11.04 3.10
CA VAL A 116 13.77 10.51 2.86
C VAL A 116 14.55 10.26 4.17
N GLY A 117 13.82 9.97 5.25
CA GLY A 117 14.40 9.78 6.59
C GLY A 117 14.74 11.06 7.35
N TYR A 118 14.40 12.24 6.83
CA TYR A 118 14.65 13.52 7.51
C TYR A 118 13.38 14.10 8.13
N SER A 119 13.39 14.29 9.45
CA SER A 119 12.27 14.93 10.19
C SER A 119 11.96 16.38 9.77
N SER A 120 12.86 17.05 9.05
CA SER A 120 12.63 18.38 8.46
C SER A 120 11.70 18.33 7.24
N ASN A 121 11.56 17.15 6.64
CA ASN A 121 10.80 16.91 5.41
C ASN A 121 9.40 16.34 5.68
N THR A 122 9.08 16.00 6.93
CA THR A 122 7.73 15.57 7.33
C THR A 122 6.77 16.75 7.43
N GLY A 123 5.48 16.53 7.16
CA GLY A 123 4.44 17.57 7.15
C GLY A 123 4.54 18.48 5.93
N LYS A 124 5.03 17.94 4.81
CA LYS A 124 5.21 18.61 3.52
C LYS A 124 4.72 17.67 2.40
N PRO A 125 3.42 17.37 2.35
CA PRO A 125 2.90 16.44 1.35
C PRO A 125 3.07 17.01 -0.05
N HIS A 126 3.38 16.15 -1.00
CA HIS A 126 3.43 16.54 -2.41
C HIS A 126 2.02 16.60 -2.99
N PRO A 127 1.68 17.60 -3.82
CA PRO A 127 0.32 17.72 -4.38
C PRO A 127 0.04 16.70 -5.48
N GLU A 128 1.07 16.21 -6.17
CA GLU A 128 0.94 15.35 -7.34
C GLU A 128 1.90 14.17 -7.27
N ASP A 129 1.56 13.10 -7.98
CA ASP A 129 2.40 11.92 -8.14
C ASP A 129 3.66 12.21 -8.94
N GLY A 130 4.78 11.63 -8.51
CA GLY A 130 6.01 11.57 -9.30
C GLY A 130 5.87 10.69 -10.55
N SER A 131 6.80 10.84 -11.49
CA SER A 131 6.78 10.10 -12.77
C SER A 131 6.71 8.58 -12.61
N LEU A 132 7.42 8.01 -11.64
CA LEU A 132 7.38 6.57 -11.37
C LEU A 132 6.00 6.10 -10.90
N VAL A 133 5.35 6.86 -10.02
CA VAL A 133 4.01 6.51 -9.51
C VAL A 133 2.99 6.60 -10.61
N ARG A 134 3.07 7.62 -11.47
CA ARG A 134 2.22 7.74 -12.66
C ARG A 134 2.39 6.55 -13.60
N LEU A 135 3.63 6.14 -13.88
CA LEU A 135 3.90 4.97 -14.72
C LEU A 135 3.34 3.67 -14.11
N LEU A 136 3.49 3.48 -12.80
CA LEU A 136 2.95 2.30 -12.11
C LEU A 136 1.42 2.30 -12.10
N LYS A 137 0.81 3.48 -11.93
CA LYS A 137 -0.63 3.67 -12.07
C LYS A 137 -1.06 3.33 -13.51
N ASP A 138 -0.44 3.88 -14.54
CA ASP A 138 -0.80 3.56 -15.93
C ASP A 138 -0.66 2.06 -16.29
N ALA A 139 0.13 1.30 -15.52
CA ALA A 139 0.34 -0.14 -15.72
C ALA A 139 -0.70 -1.04 -15.00
N GLY A 140 -1.50 -0.52 -14.07
CA GLY A 140 -2.43 -1.35 -13.28
C GLY A 140 -3.61 -0.63 -12.64
N LYS A 141 -3.73 0.68 -12.88
CA LYS A 141 -4.86 1.55 -12.58
C LYS A 141 -5.81 1.56 -13.77
#